data_AF-A0A929EB87-F1
#
_entry.id   AF-A0A929EB87-F1
#
_cell.length_a   1.000
_cell.length_b   1.000
_cell.length_c   1.000
_cell.angle_alpha   90.00
_cell.angle_beta   90.00
_cell.angle_gamma   90.00
#
_symmetry.space_group_name_H-M   'P 1'
#
loop_
_entity.id
_entity.type
_entity.pdbx_description
1 polymer ?
#
loop_
_entity_poly.entity_id
_entity_poly.type
_entity_poly.pdbx_seq_one_letter_code
_entity_poly.pdbx_strand_id
1 'polypeptide(L)'
;SALAKECERKSHGYADIWLYKNSGYYADALEYYMRVFGKENVKIFFYDEFLHDNNTILQEICSFAGVELNYRFQHVSEVNKSGLPKLAFVAKLLAPNMFTYILRRIIPQGAGRVVRKVIKDWNTGSKPILSNHIRVSLLADYKEDILRVESLVGRQSGWLR
;
A
#
# COMPACT_ATOMS: atom_id res chain seq x y z
N SER A 1 -16.62 6.56 -12.64
CA SER A 1 -15.66 5.71 -11.92
C SER A 1 -15.21 6.40 -10.64
N ALA A 2 -14.45 5.75 -9.75
CA ALA A 2 -13.88 6.41 -8.57
C ALA A 2 -12.97 7.59 -8.95
N LEU A 3 -12.18 7.44 -10.03
CA LEU A 3 -11.34 8.49 -10.61
C LEU A 3 -12.16 9.69 -11.11
N ALA A 4 -13.29 9.46 -11.79
CA ALA A 4 -14.12 10.54 -12.33
C ALA A 4 -14.75 11.43 -11.23
N LYS A 5 -14.93 10.89 -10.02
CA LYS A 5 -15.47 11.63 -8.86
C LYS A 5 -14.40 12.40 -8.09
N GLU A 6 -13.13 12.28 -8.47
CA GLU A 6 -12.03 12.86 -7.71
C GLU A 6 -12.07 14.39 -7.66
N CYS A 7 -12.37 15.04 -8.78
CA CYS A 7 -12.50 16.50 -8.83
C CYS A 7 -13.58 17.02 -7.87
N GLU A 8 -14.73 16.33 -7.83
CA GLU A 8 -15.82 16.62 -6.91
C GLU A 8 -15.38 16.40 -5.45
N ARG A 9 -14.68 15.31 -5.13
CA ARG A 9 -14.17 15.06 -3.76
C ARG A 9 -13.19 16.15 -3.35
N LYS A 10 -12.30 16.55 -4.25
CA LYS A 10 -11.33 17.62 -4.02
C LYS A 10 -12.01 18.95 -3.75
N SER A 11 -13.04 19.32 -4.51
CA SER A 11 -13.78 20.57 -4.30
C SER A 11 -14.54 20.60 -2.97
N HIS A 12 -14.96 19.43 -2.48
CA HIS A 12 -15.62 19.29 -1.18
C HIS A 12 -14.64 19.10 -0.01
N GLY A 13 -13.33 19.25 -0.22
CA GLY A 13 -12.33 19.18 0.85
C GLY A 13 -12.13 17.78 1.43
N TYR A 14 -12.36 16.73 0.63
CA TYR A 14 -12.09 15.36 1.08
C TYR A 14 -10.59 15.18 1.33
N ALA A 15 -10.27 14.34 2.33
CA ALA A 15 -8.90 13.97 2.64
C ALA A 15 -8.19 13.30 1.45
N ASP A 16 -6.86 13.41 1.42
CA ASP A 16 -5.99 12.95 0.32
C ASP A 16 -6.20 11.47 -0.04
N ILE A 17 -6.56 10.62 0.92
CA ILE A 17 -6.88 9.19 0.68
C ILE A 17 -8.00 8.97 -0.35
N TRP A 18 -8.81 9.99 -0.65
CA TRP A 18 -9.89 9.95 -1.64
C TRP A 18 -9.48 10.51 -3.01
N LEU A 19 -8.25 10.99 -3.14
CA LEU A 19 -7.67 11.61 -4.32
C LEU A 19 -6.76 10.62 -5.06
N TYR A 20 -7.35 9.52 -5.53
CA TYR A 20 -6.65 8.36 -6.09
C TYR A 20 -5.61 8.67 -7.17
N LYS A 21 -5.87 9.64 -8.06
CA LYS A 21 -4.93 10.08 -9.08
C LYS A 21 -3.94 11.08 -8.50
N ASN A 22 -4.44 12.10 -7.81
CA ASN A 22 -3.61 13.17 -7.28
C ASN A 22 -2.55 12.70 -6.28
N SER A 23 -2.86 11.73 -5.42
CA SER A 23 -1.90 11.13 -4.47
C SER A 23 -0.82 10.27 -5.14
N GLY A 24 -0.95 9.99 -6.43
CA GLY A 24 0.03 9.22 -7.20
C GLY A 24 1.17 10.05 -7.79
N TYR A 25 1.10 11.38 -7.71
CA TYR A 25 2.17 12.28 -8.15
C TYR A 25 3.19 12.48 -7.02
N TYR A 26 4.45 12.12 -7.27
CA TYR A 26 5.48 12.14 -6.24
C TYR A 26 6.57 13.18 -6.46
N ALA A 27 6.81 13.63 -7.71
CA ALA A 27 7.99 14.43 -8.03
C ALA A 27 8.06 15.73 -7.24
N ASP A 28 6.96 16.49 -7.20
CA ASP A 28 6.90 17.78 -6.50
C ASP A 28 7.12 17.63 -4.99
N ALA A 29 6.56 16.58 -4.39
CA ALA A 29 6.76 16.29 -2.97
C ALA A 29 8.23 15.93 -2.71
N LEU A 30 8.81 15.02 -3.50
CA LEU A 30 10.21 14.62 -3.35
C LEU A 30 11.17 15.80 -3.51
N GLU A 31 10.98 16.63 -4.53
CA GLU A 31 11.77 17.87 -4.71
C GLU A 31 11.65 18.79 -3.50
N TYR A 32 10.43 18.98 -2.99
CA TYR A 32 10.21 19.80 -1.80
C TYR A 32 10.96 19.25 -0.58
N TYR A 33 10.83 17.95 -0.30
CA TYR A 33 11.52 17.31 0.82
C TYR A 33 13.04 17.41 0.68
N MET A 34 13.59 17.08 -0.49
CA MET A 34 15.04 17.17 -0.73
C MET A 34 15.56 18.60 -0.61
N ARG A 35 14.78 19.61 -1.05
CA ARG A 35 15.16 21.02 -0.93
C ARG A 35 15.17 21.50 0.53
N VAL A 36 14.18 21.08 1.32
CA VAL A 36 14.02 21.52 2.71
C VAL A 36 14.97 20.81 3.65
N PHE A 37 15.13 19.50 3.49
CA PHE A 37 15.91 18.68 4.42
C PHE A 37 17.34 18.40 3.93
N GLY A 38 17.65 18.67 2.66
CA GLY A 38 18.90 18.20 2.03
C GLY A 38 18.72 16.80 1.44
N LYS A 39 19.38 16.54 0.31
CA LYS A 39 19.25 15.27 -0.42
C LYS A 39 19.75 14.08 0.41
N GLU A 40 20.77 14.29 1.21
CA GLU A 40 21.37 13.32 2.12
C GLU A 40 20.46 12.92 3.28
N ASN A 41 19.47 13.75 3.63
CA ASN A 41 18.49 13.49 4.70
C ASN A 41 17.14 13.00 4.15
N VAL A 42 17.08 12.62 2.87
CA VAL A 42 15.88 12.03 2.25
C VAL A 42 16.27 10.76 1.50
N LYS A 43 15.82 9.61 2.01
CA LYS A 43 16.02 8.30 1.38
C LYS A 43 14.71 7.80 0.78
N ILE A 44 14.76 7.37 -0.49
CA ILE A 44 13.60 6.86 -1.24
C ILE A 44 13.80 5.37 -1.53
N PHE A 45 12.75 4.59 -1.29
CA PHE A 45 12.69 3.17 -1.61
C PHE A 45 11.46 2.89 -2.48
N PHE A 46 11.61 2.06 -3.50
CA PHE A 46 10.47 1.58 -4.26
C PHE A 46 9.86 0.38 -3.56
N TYR A 47 8.53 0.35 -3.47
CA TYR A 47 7.83 -0.71 -2.74
C TYR A 47 8.07 -2.11 -3.35
N ASP A 48 8.22 -2.19 -4.67
CA ASP A 48 8.50 -3.46 -5.35
C ASP A 48 9.84 -4.07 -4.93
N GLU A 49 10.83 -3.25 -4.57
CA GLU A 49 12.12 -3.70 -4.04
C GLU A 49 11.97 -4.24 -2.61
N PHE A 50 11.16 -3.56 -1.79
CA PHE A 50 10.82 -4.03 -0.46
C PHE A 50 10.10 -5.38 -0.49
N LEU A 51 9.24 -5.62 -1.48
CA LEU A 51 8.60 -6.92 -1.67
C LEU A 51 9.59 -8.02 -2.08
N HIS A 52 10.66 -7.65 -2.79
CA HIS A 52 11.67 -8.60 -3.24
C HIS A 52 12.68 -8.95 -2.14
N ASP A 53 13.20 -7.96 -1.42
CA ASP A 53 14.19 -8.13 -0.35
C ASP A 53 13.93 -7.16 0.83
N ASN A 54 12.94 -7.52 1.65
CA ASN A 54 12.54 -6.71 2.81
C ASN A 54 13.67 -6.54 3.84
N ASN A 55 14.54 -7.55 4.02
CA ASN A 55 15.57 -7.51 5.05
C ASN A 55 16.64 -6.48 4.69
N THR A 56 17.09 -6.45 3.43
CA THR A 56 18.05 -5.45 2.97
C THR A 56 17.48 -4.04 3.09
N ILE A 57 16.24 -3.80 2.66
CA ILE A 57 15.61 -2.48 2.75
C ILE A 57 15.46 -2.03 4.21
N LEU A 58 15.06 -2.91 5.13
CA LEU A 58 14.96 -2.57 6.56
C LEU A 58 16.33 -2.26 7.17
N GLN A 59 17.39 -2.97 6.77
CA GLN A 59 18.75 -2.67 7.19
C GLN A 59 19.22 -1.29 6.70
N GLU A 60 18.90 -0.94 5.45
CA GLU A 60 19.19 0.39 4.91
C GLU A 60 18.42 1.48 5.64
N ILE A 61 17.13 1.26 5.96
CA ILE A 61 16.33 2.21 6.74
C ILE A 61 16.96 2.46 8.12
N CYS A 62 17.36 1.40 8.83
CA CYS A 62 18.02 1.55 10.13
C CYS A 62 19.36 2.27 10.03
N SER A 63 20.18 1.91 9.03
CA SER A 63 21.46 2.58 8.79
C SER A 63 21.27 4.07 8.48
N PHE A 64 20.28 4.40 7.64
CA PHE A 64 19.91 5.78 7.33
C PHE A 64 19.41 6.55 8.56
N ALA A 65 18.69 5.89 9.46
CA ALA A 65 18.23 6.46 10.72
C ALA A 65 19.31 6.51 11.82
N GLY A 66 20.52 6.02 11.57
CA GLY A 66 21.59 5.95 12.57
C GLY A 66 21.35 4.91 13.67
N VAL A 67 20.55 3.88 13.39
CA VAL A 67 20.22 2.80 14.34
C VAL A 67 21.17 1.62 14.11
N GLU A 68 21.95 1.28 15.14
CA GLU A 68 22.78 0.07 15.12
C GLU A 68 21.92 -1.20 15.22
N LEU A 69 22.12 -2.11 14.26
CA LEU A 69 21.39 -3.37 14.21
C LEU A 69 22.16 -4.50 14.88
N ASN A 70 21.61 -4.99 16.00
CA ASN A 70 22.10 -6.17 16.70
C ASN A 70 21.25 -7.42 16.42
N TYR A 71 20.32 -7.36 15.45
CA TYR A 71 19.43 -8.46 15.12
C TYR A 71 19.08 -8.47 13.62
N ARG A 72 18.68 -9.64 13.11
CA ARG A 72 18.16 -9.80 11.76
C ARG A 72 16.64 -9.65 11.76
N PHE A 73 16.10 -8.94 10.78
CA PHE A 73 14.66 -8.85 10.61
C PHE A 73 14.10 -10.22 10.22
N GLN A 74 13.02 -10.62 10.87
CA GLN A 74 12.25 -11.75 10.41
C GLN A 74 11.49 -11.35 9.15
N HIS A 75 11.33 -12.30 8.22
CA HIS A 75 10.56 -12.07 7.01
C HIS A 75 9.17 -11.53 7.35
N VAL A 76 8.86 -10.32 6.89
CA VAL A 76 7.55 -9.70 7.10
C VAL A 76 6.59 -10.28 6.07
N SER A 77 5.69 -11.17 6.52
CA SER A 77 4.56 -11.62 5.70
C SER A 77 3.65 -10.45 5.33
N GLU A 78 3.01 -10.49 4.16
CA GLU A 78 2.04 -9.47 3.75
C GLU A 78 0.98 -9.23 4.83
N VAL A 79 0.92 -8.00 5.31
CA VAL A 79 -0.15 -7.54 6.21
C VAL A 79 -1.24 -6.86 5.38
N ASN A 80 -2.49 -6.93 5.86
CA ASN A 80 -3.63 -6.27 5.22
C ASN A 80 -3.92 -6.72 3.79
N LYS A 81 -3.78 -8.03 3.51
CA LYS A 81 -4.18 -8.62 2.23
C LYS A 81 -5.62 -8.20 1.89
N SER A 82 -5.76 -7.57 0.72
CA SER A 82 -7.03 -7.06 0.19
C SER A 82 -7.34 -7.74 -1.14
N GLY A 83 -8.62 -7.91 -1.41
CA GLY A 83 -9.11 -8.62 -2.59
C GLY A 83 -10.62 -8.84 -2.50
N LEU A 84 -11.22 -9.30 -3.58
CA LEU A 84 -12.62 -9.69 -3.57
C LEU A 84 -12.78 -11.00 -2.78
N PRO A 85 -13.85 -11.17 -1.99
CA PRO A 85 -14.06 -12.42 -1.28
C PRO A 85 -14.30 -13.55 -2.28
N LYS A 86 -13.63 -14.69 -2.11
CA LYS A 86 -13.88 -15.91 -2.89
C LYS A 86 -15.33 -16.36 -2.71
N LEU A 87 -15.83 -16.30 -1.47
CA LEU A 87 -17.20 -16.60 -1.10
C LEU A 87 -17.82 -15.41 -0.35
N ALA A 88 -18.82 -14.77 -0.95
CA ALA A 88 -19.52 -13.63 -0.36
C ALA A 88 -20.22 -13.97 0.97
N PHE A 89 -20.78 -15.18 1.07
CA PHE A 89 -21.42 -15.66 2.31
C PHE A 89 -20.42 -15.72 3.48
N VAL A 90 -19.21 -16.24 3.26
CA VAL A 90 -18.15 -16.31 4.29
C VAL A 90 -17.74 -14.91 4.73
N ALA A 91 -17.62 -13.97 3.79
CA ALA A 91 -17.33 -12.57 4.14
C ALA A 91 -18.43 -11.96 5.02
N LYS A 92 -19.71 -12.24 4.71
CA LYS A 92 -20.87 -11.80 5.50
C LYS A 92 -20.90 -12.43 6.90
N LEU A 93 -20.51 -13.71 7.01
CA LEU A 93 -20.40 -14.42 8.29
C LEU A 93 -19.29 -13.81 9.16
N LEU A 94 -18.17 -13.39 8.57
CA LEU A 94 -17.06 -12.77 9.28
C LEU A 94 -17.32 -11.31 9.67
N ALA A 95 -18.21 -10.61 8.98
CA ALA A 95 -18.64 -9.26 9.33
C ALA A 95 -19.36 -9.23 10.70
N PRO A 96 -19.38 -8.09 11.41
CA PRO A 96 -20.15 -7.96 12.65
C PRO A 96 -21.62 -8.34 12.43
N ASN A 97 -22.04 -9.44 13.04
CA ASN A 97 -23.41 -9.96 13.00
C ASN A 97 -23.73 -10.73 14.29
N MET A 98 -25.00 -11.12 14.46
CA MET A 98 -25.47 -11.81 15.67
C MET A 98 -24.70 -13.12 15.95
N PHE A 99 -24.34 -13.88 14.90
CA PHE A 99 -23.55 -15.11 15.02
C PHE A 99 -22.12 -14.83 15.54
N THR A 100 -21.45 -13.79 15.01
CA THR A 100 -20.11 -13.41 15.50
C THR A 100 -20.12 -12.94 16.95
N TYR A 101 -21.24 -12.40 17.43
CA TYR A 101 -21.41 -12.02 18.84
C TYR A 101 -21.52 -13.25 19.75
N ILE A 102 -22.28 -14.27 19.31
CA ILE A 102 -22.42 -15.55 20.04
C ILE A 102 -21.09 -16.32 20.04
N LEU A 103 -20.42 -16.42 18.89
CA LEU A 103 -19.12 -17.10 18.77
C LEU A 103 -18.04 -16.49 19.66
N ARG A 104 -18.06 -15.18 19.89
CA ARG A 104 -17.13 -14.50 20.83
C ARG A 104 -17.30 -14.93 22.28
N ARG A 105 -18.47 -15.44 22.67
CA ARG A 105 -18.73 -15.95 24.02
C ARG A 105 -18.30 -17.41 24.20
N ILE A 106 -18.20 -18.17 23.10
CA ILE A 106 -17.87 -19.60 23.11
C ILE A 106 -16.37 -19.83 22.85
N ILE A 107 -15.76 -19.01 21.98
CA ILE A 107 -14.35 -19.16 21.62
C ILE A 107 -13.47 -18.51 22.70
N PRO A 108 -12.44 -19.21 23.21
CA PRO A 108 -11.47 -18.64 24.16
C PRO A 108 -10.88 -17.31 23.68
N GLN A 109 -10.65 -16.40 24.62
CA GLN A 109 -10.01 -15.12 24.31
C GLN A 109 -8.64 -15.37 23.66
N GLY A 110 -8.42 -14.79 22.48
CA GLY A 110 -7.21 -15.00 21.66
C GLY A 110 -7.39 -15.93 20.47
N ALA A 111 -8.04 -17.09 20.64
CA ALA A 111 -8.23 -18.08 19.58
C ALA A 111 -9.12 -17.55 18.43
N GLY A 112 -10.16 -16.78 18.77
CA GLY A 112 -11.08 -16.22 17.79
C GLY A 112 -10.43 -15.24 16.82
N ARG A 113 -9.36 -14.54 17.27
CA ARG A 113 -8.60 -13.62 16.39
C ARG A 113 -7.81 -14.41 15.35
N VAL A 114 -7.16 -15.50 15.77
CA VAL A 114 -6.37 -16.38 14.90
C VAL A 114 -7.29 -17.05 13.87
N VAL A 115 -8.38 -17.68 14.33
CA VAL A 115 -9.36 -18.34 13.44
C VAL A 115 -9.94 -17.35 12.44
N ARG A 116 -10.37 -16.16 12.90
CA ARG A 116 -10.89 -15.12 12.01
C ARG A 116 -9.85 -14.69 10.97
N LYS A 117 -8.59 -14.53 11.37
CA LYS A 117 -7.50 -14.18 10.44
C LYS A 117 -7.33 -15.27 9.38
N VAL A 118 -7.20 -16.52 9.78
CA VAL A 118 -7.04 -17.66 8.86
C VAL A 118 -8.19 -17.75 7.85
N ILE A 119 -9.45 -17.69 8.31
CA ILE A 119 -10.62 -17.75 7.42
C ILE A 119 -10.67 -16.52 6.50
N LYS A 120 -10.37 -15.33 7.01
CA LYS A 120 -10.35 -14.10 6.20
C LYS A 120 -9.27 -14.19 5.11
N ASP A 121 -8.06 -14.60 5.47
CA ASP A 121 -6.94 -14.69 4.54
C ASP A 121 -7.19 -15.75 3.45
N TRP A 122 -7.77 -16.90 3.83
CA TRP A 122 -8.20 -17.93 2.89
C TRP A 122 -9.31 -17.43 1.94
N ASN A 123 -10.29 -16.70 2.47
CA ASN A 123 -11.42 -16.19 1.69
C ASN A 123 -11.05 -14.93 0.87
N THR A 124 -9.90 -14.31 1.09
CA THR A 124 -9.46 -13.15 0.31
C THR A 124 -8.93 -13.64 -1.04
N GLY A 125 -9.67 -13.32 -2.10
CA GLY A 125 -9.35 -13.64 -3.48
C GLY A 125 -8.42 -12.62 -4.13
N SER A 126 -8.37 -12.62 -5.46
CA SER A 126 -7.57 -11.68 -6.23
C SER A 126 -8.14 -10.26 -6.19
N LYS A 127 -7.26 -9.29 -6.40
CA LYS A 127 -7.65 -7.90 -6.66
C LYS A 127 -8.24 -7.81 -8.07
N PRO A 128 -9.26 -6.97 -8.30
CA PRO A 128 -9.76 -6.72 -9.64
C PRO A 128 -8.63 -6.16 -10.51
N ILE A 129 -8.52 -6.65 -11.73
CA ILE A 129 -7.53 -6.16 -12.70
C ILE A 129 -8.02 -4.83 -13.24
N LEU A 130 -7.16 -3.82 -13.25
CA LEU A 130 -7.45 -2.53 -13.86
C LEU A 130 -7.65 -2.72 -15.36
N SER A 131 -8.68 -2.09 -15.94
CA SER A 131 -8.89 -2.16 -17.39
C SER A 131 -7.70 -1.57 -18.14
N ASN A 132 -7.35 -2.16 -19.30
CA ASN A 132 -6.21 -1.72 -20.08
C ASN A 132 -6.31 -0.24 -20.48
N HIS A 133 -7.50 0.24 -20.82
CA HIS A 133 -7.71 1.65 -21.18
C HIS A 133 -7.42 2.61 -20.02
N ILE A 134 -7.81 2.26 -18.78
CA ILE A 134 -7.50 3.10 -17.60
C ILE A 134 -5.99 3.04 -17.32
N ARG A 135 -5.38 1.86 -17.42
CA ARG A 135 -3.93 1.70 -17.24
C ARG A 135 -3.14 2.59 -18.20
N VAL A 136 -3.46 2.54 -19.50
CA VAL A 136 -2.81 3.36 -20.52
C VAL A 136 -3.03 4.86 -20.27
N SER A 137 -4.25 5.26 -19.93
CA SER A 137 -4.56 6.65 -19.60
C SER A 137 -3.76 7.16 -18.40
N LEU A 138 -3.71 6.40 -17.31
CA LEU A 138 -2.96 6.78 -16.12
C LEU A 138 -1.45 6.79 -16.35
N LEU A 139 -0.91 5.84 -17.11
CA LEU A 139 0.51 5.86 -17.47
C LEU A 139 0.87 7.08 -18.30
N ALA A 140 0.01 7.49 -19.24
CA ALA A 140 0.20 8.73 -19.98
C ALA A 140 0.18 9.96 -19.05
N ASP A 141 -0.76 9.99 -18.10
CA ASP A 141 -0.91 11.07 -17.12
C ASP A 141 0.28 11.19 -16.14
N TYR A 142 0.88 10.07 -15.75
CA TYR A 142 2.00 10.04 -14.81
C TYR A 142 3.38 10.06 -15.48
N LYS A 143 3.46 9.90 -16.81
CA LYS A 143 4.74 9.69 -17.50
C LYS A 143 5.80 10.72 -17.14
N GLU A 144 5.43 12.00 -17.15
CA GLU A 144 6.35 13.09 -16.81
C GLU A 144 6.77 13.06 -15.34
N ASP A 145 5.83 12.82 -14.43
CA ASP A 145 6.12 12.68 -13.00
C ASP A 145 7.06 11.51 -12.72
N ILE A 146 6.82 10.36 -13.35
CA ILE A 146 7.67 9.17 -13.21
C ILE A 146 9.10 9.48 -13.67
N LEU A 147 9.27 10.15 -14.82
CA LEU A 147 10.59 10.52 -15.32
C LEU A 147 11.31 11.50 -14.36
N ARG A 148 10.59 12.44 -13.77
CA ARG A 148 11.13 13.34 -12.74
C ARG A 148 11.53 12.57 -11.48
N VAL A 149 10.69 11.66 -10.99
CA VAL A 149 11.01 10.77 -9.86
C VAL A 149 12.27 9.96 -10.15
N GLU A 150 12.37 9.33 -11.32
CA GLU A 150 13.54 8.55 -11.73
C GLU A 150 14.82 9.41 -11.79
N SER A 151 14.71 10.66 -12.25
CA SER A 151 15.81 11.62 -12.25
C SER A 151 16.26 12.00 -10.84
N LEU A 152 15.32 12.27 -9.93
CA LEU A 152 15.60 12.65 -8.53
C LEU A 152 16.24 11.50 -7.76
N VAL A 153 15.70 10.29 -7.94
CA VAL A 153 16.19 9.05 -7.30
C VAL A 153 17.49 8.55 -7.95
N GLY A 154 17.74 8.91 -9.22
CA GLY A 154 18.95 8.55 -9.96
C GLY A 154 18.94 7.12 -10.54
N ARG A 155 17.76 6.50 -10.66
CA ARG A 155 17.58 5.16 -11.24
C ARG A 155 16.15 4.94 -11.71
N GLN A 156 15.95 3.95 -12.57
CA GLN A 156 14.64 3.59 -13.10
C GLN A 156 13.72 2.98 -12.02
N SER A 157 12.44 3.32 -12.08
CA SER A 157 11.37 2.79 -11.25
C SER A 157 10.84 1.45 -11.77
N GLY A 158 10.92 1.23 -13.09
CA GLY A 158 10.27 0.10 -13.77
C GLY A 158 8.78 0.30 -14.06
N TRP A 159 8.19 1.45 -13.68
CA TRP A 159 6.75 1.72 -13.84
C TRP A 159 6.33 2.00 -15.28
N LEU A 160 7.26 2.47 -16.14
CA LEU A 160 7.00 2.74 -17.56
C LEU A 160 7.15 1.50 -18.47
N ARG A 161 7.39 0.32 -17.90
CA ARG A 161 7.55 -0.94 -18.64
C ARG A 161 6.22 -1.63 -18.91
#